data_AF-A0A955C8D7-F1
#
_entry.id   AF-A0A955C8D7-F1
#
_cell.length_a   1.000
_cell.length_b   1.000
_cell.length_c   1.000
_cell.angle_alpha   90.00
_cell.angle_beta   90.00
_cell.angle_gamma   90.00
#
_symmetry.space_group_name_H-M   'P 1'
#
loop_
_entity.id
_entity.type
_entity.pdbx_description
1 polymer ?
#
loop_
_entity_poly.entity_id
_entity_poly.type
_entity_poly.pdbx_seq_one_letter_code
_entity_poly.pdbx_strand_id
1 'polypeptide(L)'
;HWKTFVHTRLAVALGDHGSLSLWGRDPGEHRLFAEHVTAESVTRTTGKGRTVDIWKQRPGLDNHWFDCLVGSAVAASMVGV
;
A
#
# COMPACT_ATOMS: atom_id res chain seq x y z
N HIS A 1 -7.45 -5.57 4.36
CA HIS A 1 -7.50 -6.35 3.11
C HIS A 1 -6.94 -5.55 1.93
N TRP A 2 -7.48 -4.38 1.59
CA TRP A 2 -6.97 -3.54 0.48
C TRP A 2 -5.57 -2.95 0.69
N LYS A 3 -5.26 -2.44 1.89
CA LYS A 3 -3.91 -1.97 2.23
C LYS A 3 -2.85 -3.07 2.05
N THR A 4 -3.12 -4.26 2.60
CA THR A 4 -2.28 -5.46 2.38
C THR A 4 -2.17 -5.83 0.91
N PHE A 5 -3.27 -5.77 0.14
CA PHE A 5 -3.25 -6.05 -1.31
C PHE A 5 -2.28 -5.12 -2.03
N VAL A 6 -2.43 -3.80 -1.88
CA VAL A 6 -1.54 -2.80 -2.51
C VAL A 6 -0.09 -3.01 -2.08
N HIS A 7 0.16 -3.22 -0.78
CA HIS A 7 1.51 -3.44 -0.28
C HIS A 7 2.16 -4.71 -0.85
N THR A 8 1.36 -5.75 -1.11
CA THR A 8 1.82 -6.98 -1.75
C THR A 8 2.22 -6.69 -3.19
N ARG A 9 1.43 -5.89 -3.92
CA ARG A 9 1.73 -5.51 -5.32
C ARG A 9 3.03 -4.70 -5.45
N LEU A 10 3.31 -3.81 -4.48
CA LEU A 10 4.59 -3.08 -4.40
C LEU A 10 5.78 -3.99 -4.09
N ALA A 11 5.56 -5.15 -3.46
CA ALA A 11 6.60 -6.11 -3.13
C ALA A 11 6.87 -7.15 -4.24
N VAL A 12 6.00 -7.22 -5.26
CA VAL A 12 6.22 -8.08 -6.44
C VAL A 12 7.35 -7.48 -7.27
N ALA A 13 8.25 -8.33 -7.78
CA ALA A 13 9.38 -7.89 -8.59
C ALA A 13 8.91 -7.10 -9.82
N LEU A 14 9.68 -6.08 -10.21
CA LEU A 14 9.38 -5.26 -11.37
C LEU A 14 9.32 -6.13 -12.63
N GLY A 15 8.21 -6.06 -13.36
CA GLY A 15 7.96 -6.83 -14.57
C GLY A 15 7.20 -8.14 -14.36
N ASP A 16 7.07 -8.61 -13.11
CA ASP A 16 6.25 -9.78 -12.82
C ASP A 16 4.75 -9.45 -12.82
N HIS A 17 3.93 -10.48 -13.04
CA HIS A 17 2.48 -10.34 -13.13
C HIS A 17 1.89 -9.80 -11.82
N GLY A 18 1.14 -8.70 -11.94
CA GLY A 18 0.55 -8.03 -10.78
C GLY A 18 1.58 -7.25 -9.95
N SER A 19 2.69 -6.83 -10.55
CA SER A 19 3.57 -5.81 -9.95
C SER A 19 2.93 -4.42 -9.99
N LEU A 20 3.21 -3.62 -8.98
CA LEU A 20 2.92 -2.19 -8.96
C LEU A 20 4.25 -1.43 -8.91
N SER A 21 4.55 -0.68 -9.96
CA SER A 21 5.80 0.06 -10.14
C SER A 21 5.60 1.57 -10.09
N LEU A 22 6.63 2.30 -9.67
CA LEU A 22 6.67 3.76 -9.75
C LEU A 22 7.27 4.20 -11.08
N TRP A 23 6.66 5.18 -11.73
CA TRP A 23 7.19 5.82 -12.93
C TRP A 23 7.98 7.07 -12.55
N GLY A 24 8.78 7.59 -13.48
CA GLY A 24 9.58 8.79 -13.27
C GLY A 24 11.03 8.51 -12.90
N ARG A 25 11.82 9.59 -12.77
CA ARG A 25 13.27 9.52 -12.50
C ARG A 25 13.72 10.40 -11.33
N ASP A 26 12.81 11.14 -10.71
CA ASP A 26 13.14 11.99 -9.57
C ASP A 26 13.15 11.15 -8.27
N PRO A 27 14.32 10.97 -7.64
CA PRO A 27 14.41 10.22 -6.40
C PRO A 27 13.68 10.91 -5.23
N GLY A 28 13.50 12.23 -5.28
CA GLY A 28 12.79 13.00 -4.25
C GLY A 28 11.31 12.67 -4.22
N GLU A 29 10.66 12.60 -5.38
CA GLU A 29 9.25 12.20 -5.49
C GLU A 29 9.04 10.76 -5.05
N HIS A 30 9.92 9.85 -5.47
CA HIS A 30 9.87 8.44 -5.07
C HIS A 30 10.07 8.28 -3.57
N ARG A 31 10.98 9.05 -2.98
CA ARG A 31 11.20 9.06 -1.53
C ARG A 31 9.98 9.57 -0.78
N LEU A 32 9.41 10.70 -1.18
CA LEU A 32 8.21 11.26 -0.54
C LEU A 32 7.06 10.25 -0.61
N PHE A 33 6.85 9.63 -1.76
CA PHE A 33 5.85 8.56 -1.90
C PHE A 33 6.13 7.38 -0.95
N ALA A 34 7.38 6.92 -0.85
CA ALA A 34 7.75 5.86 0.07
C ALA A 34 7.53 6.24 1.54
N GLU A 35 7.78 7.49 1.92
CA GLU A 35 7.51 8.02 3.26
C GLU A 35 6.00 7.94 3.59
N HIS A 36 5.13 8.32 2.64
CA HIS A 36 3.68 8.20 2.81
C HIS A 36 3.19 6.75 2.85
N VAL A 37 3.75 5.85 2.02
CA VAL A 37 3.38 4.43 2.01
C VAL A 37 3.81 3.72 3.30
N THR A 38 4.98 4.10 3.84
CA THR A 38 5.52 3.50 5.07
C THR A 38 5.09 4.24 6.35
N ALA A 39 4.25 5.27 6.23
CA ALA A 39 3.65 5.98 7.35
C ALA A 39 2.74 5.09 8.21
N GLU A 40 2.33 3.92 7.72
CA GLU A 40 1.61 2.92 8.48
C GLU A 40 2.51 1.72 8.84
N SER A 41 2.22 1.08 9.96
CA SER A 41 2.77 -0.22 10.33
C SER A 41 1.68 -1.29 10.28
N VAL A 42 2.03 -2.45 9.74
CA VAL A 42 1.15 -3.62 9.69
C VAL A 42 1.54 -4.59 10.81
N THR A 43 0.56 -5.05 11.57
CA THR A 43 0.72 -6.12 12.56
C THR A 43 -0.26 -7.23 12.25
N ARG A 44 0.26 -8.45 12.04
CA ARG A 44 -0.55 -9.64 11.82
C ARG A 44 -1.01 -10.18 13.17
N THR A 45 -2.32 -10.20 13.37
CA THR A 45 -2.94 -10.65 14.61
C THR A 45 -3.88 -11.82 14.34
N THR A 46 -3.77 -12.88 15.13
CA THR A 46 -4.67 -14.04 15.06
C THR A 46 -5.57 -14.05 16.29
N GLY A 47 -6.89 -14.16 16.11
CA GLY A 47 -7.85 -14.23 17.20
C GLY A 47 -9.22 -14.71 16.73
N LYS A 48 -9.95 -15.41 17.60
CA LYS A 48 -11.28 -15.99 17.31
C LYS A 48 -11.33 -16.78 15.99
N GLY A 49 -10.28 -17.56 15.70
CA GLY A 49 -10.20 -18.41 14.51
C GLY A 49 -9.87 -17.71 13.19
N ARG A 50 -9.52 -16.41 13.20
CA ARG A 50 -9.09 -15.68 11.99
C ARG A 50 -7.79 -14.94 12.20
N THR A 51 -7.00 -14.83 11.13
CA THR A 51 -5.81 -13.98 11.06
C THR A 51 -6.13 -12.72 10.26
N VAL A 52 -5.81 -11.56 10.82
CA VAL A 52 -6.06 -10.27 10.21
C VAL A 52 -4.81 -9.41 10.27
N ASP A 53 -4.54 -8.69 9.18
CA ASP A 53 -3.51 -7.67 9.16
C ASP A 53 -4.13 -6.35 9.63
N ILE A 54 -3.66 -5.84 10.77
CA ILE A 54 -4.08 -4.58 11.37
C ILE A 54 -3.09 -3.51 10.94
N TRP A 55 -3.62 -2.45 10.32
CA TRP A 55 -2.85 -1.31 9.87
C TRP A 55 -3.04 -0.14 10.84
N LYS A 56 -1.94 0.47 11.26
CA LYS A 56 -1.95 1.64 12.15
C LYS A 56 -1.01 2.71 11.63
N GLN A 57 -1.50 3.93 11.53
CA GLN A 57 -0.67 5.09 11.22
C GLN A 57 0.31 5.37 12.35
N ARG A 58 1.55 5.66 11.98
CA ARG A 58 2.60 6.06 12.91
C ARG A 58 2.39 7.53 13.30
N PRO A 59 2.61 7.90 14.57
CA PRO A 59 2.46 9.29 14.99
C PRO A 59 3.37 10.24 14.20
N GLY A 60 2.82 11.36 13.75
CA GLY A 60 3.58 12.45 13.11
C GLY A 60 3.96 12.23 11.64
N LEU A 61 3.45 11.17 10.99
CA LEU A 61 3.66 10.91 9.57
C LEU A 61 2.35 10.97 8.80
N ASP A 62 2.37 11.56 7.61
CA ASP A 62 1.21 11.63 6.72
C ASP A 62 1.11 10.40 5.84
N ASN A 63 -0.10 9.86 5.66
CA ASN A 63 -0.36 8.67 4.83
C ASN A 63 -1.27 8.97 3.61
N HIS A 64 -1.55 10.26 3.33
CA HIS A 64 -2.54 10.68 2.33
C HIS A 64 -2.36 10.03 0.95
N TRP A 65 -1.12 9.92 0.47
CA TRP A 65 -0.85 9.30 -0.83
C TRP A 65 -1.08 7.78 -0.81
N PHE A 66 -0.82 7.13 0.33
CA PHE A 66 -1.12 5.71 0.49
C PHE A 66 -2.63 5.47 0.49
N ASP A 67 -3.40 6.27 1.24
CA ASP A 67 -4.86 6.17 1.25
C ASP A 67 -5.45 6.45 -0.13
N CYS A 68 -4.92 7.44 -0.88
CA CYS A 68 -5.32 7.72 -2.25
C CYS A 68 -5.04 6.54 -3.20
N LEU A 69 -3.86 5.93 -3.10
CA LEU A 69 -3.50 4.75 -3.89
C LEU A 69 -4.43 3.57 -3.58
N VAL A 70 -4.71 3.33 -2.30
CA VAL A 70 -5.62 2.27 -1.87
C VAL A 70 -7.04 2.53 -2.39
N GLY A 71 -7.51 3.78 -2.30
CA GLY A 71 -8.80 4.18 -2.88
C GLY A 71 -8.86 3.98 -4.39
N SER A 72 -7.77 4.27 -5.11
CA SER A 72 -7.66 4.04 -6.55
C SER A 72 -7.74 2.56 -6.90
N ALA A 73 -7.07 1.68 -6.12
CA ALA A 73 -7.16 0.23 -6.30
C ALA A 73 -8.57 -0.32 -6.04
N VAL A 74 -9.27 0.22 -5.02
CA VAL A 74 -10.68 -0.11 -4.77
C VAL A 74 -11.55 0.31 -5.94
N ALA A 75 -11.39 1.55 -6.41
CA ALA A 75 -12.16 2.08 -7.53
C ALA A 75 -11.96 1.25 -8.81
N ALA A 76 -10.70 0.92 -9.16
CA ALA A 76 -10.37 0.06 -10.29
C ALA A 76 -11.08 -1.31 -10.19
N SER A 77 -11.05 -1.94 -9.02
CA SER A 77 -11.76 -3.20 -8.79
C SER A 77 -13.28 -3.07 -8.95
N MET A 78 -13.87 -1.93 -8.58
CA MET A 78 -15.31 -1.70 -8.72
C MET A 78 -15.73 -1.54 -10.19
N VAL A 79 -14.84 -1.01 -11.04
CA VAL A 79 -15.11 -0.83 -12.48
C VAL A 79 -14.55 -1.97 -13.35
N GLY A 80 -13.89 -2.97 -12.76
CA GLY A 80 -13.36 -4.14 -13.46
C GLY A 80 -12.07 -3.88 -14.25
N VAL A 81 -11.23 -2.97 -13.77
CA VAL A 81 -9.91 -2.63 -14.33
C VAL A 81 -8.78 -3.27 -13.52
#